data_AF-A0A6C0HNJ3-F1
#
_entry.id   AF-A0A6C0HNJ3-F1
#
_cell.length_a   1.000
_cell.length_b   1.000
_cell.length_c   1.000
_cell.angle_alpha   90.00
_cell.angle_beta   90.00
_cell.angle_gamma   90.00
#
_symmetry.space_group_name_H-M   'P 1'
#
loop_
_entity.id
_entity.type
_entity.pdbx_description
1 polymer ?
#
loop_
_entity_poly.entity_id
_entity_poly.type
_entity_poly.pdbx_seq_one_letter_code
_entity_poly.pdbx_strand_id
1 'polypeptide(L)'
;MSSILYYSNYCENCKTLLQNISKIDEIKKNMHFINIDKRVKKPNGDIFVVLENSQEIILPPTVKKVPSLLLLNKNHQVISGIVDITKYLEPTTKTQNVKATNNNGEPMAYSIGSSNFITSDNFSFLDQDADSLLAKNDGGMRQQHHYATINYSGAIDTPPDSYAPDKIGAVSIEQLQTKRNSDIGVKRN
;
A
#
# COMPACT_ATOMS: atom_id res chain seq x y z
N MET A 1 -6.57 -10.72 21.45
CA MET A 1 -7.57 -11.81 21.59
C MET A 1 -6.90 -13.12 21.25
N SER A 2 -6.53 -13.95 22.23
CA SER A 2 -5.77 -15.17 21.94
C SER A 2 -6.69 -16.26 21.36
N SER A 3 -6.37 -16.75 20.16
CA SER A 3 -7.05 -17.87 19.51
C SER A 3 -6.02 -18.86 18.97
N ILE A 4 -6.37 -20.14 18.90
CA ILE A 4 -5.45 -21.20 18.46
C ILE A 4 -5.99 -21.80 17.16
N LEU A 5 -5.22 -21.70 16.09
CA LEU A 5 -5.52 -22.37 14.82
C LEU A 5 -4.79 -23.69 14.73
N TYR A 6 -5.56 -24.77 14.59
CA TYR A 6 -5.06 -26.08 14.25
C TYR A 6 -5.11 -26.26 12.73
N TYR A 7 -3.94 -26.52 12.14
CA TYR A 7 -3.78 -26.74 10.71
C TYR A 7 -2.92 -27.98 10.41
N SER A 8 -2.91 -28.42 9.16
CA SER A 8 -2.11 -29.53 8.66
C SER A 8 -1.52 -29.15 7.30
N ASN A 9 -0.27 -29.53 7.03
CA ASN A 9 0.39 -29.21 5.76
C ASN A 9 -0.17 -29.99 4.57
N TYR A 10 -0.86 -31.10 4.82
CA TYR A 10 -1.48 -31.96 3.80
C TYR A 10 -2.85 -31.47 3.35
N CYS A 11 -3.40 -30.41 3.96
CA CYS A 11 -4.71 -29.88 3.63
C CYS A 11 -4.60 -28.62 2.76
N GLU A 12 -5.15 -28.65 1.54
CA GLU A 12 -5.16 -27.50 0.63
C GLU A 12 -5.94 -26.31 1.18
N ASN A 13 -7.10 -26.57 1.82
CA ASN A 13 -7.90 -25.55 2.50
C ASN A 13 -7.13 -24.86 3.63
N CYS A 14 -6.18 -25.54 4.27
CA CYS A 14 -5.34 -24.91 5.28
C CYS A 14 -4.33 -23.95 4.66
N LYS A 15 -3.76 -24.31 3.50
CA LYS A 15 -2.80 -23.46 2.79
C LYS A 15 -3.44 -22.16 2.34
N THR A 16 -4.63 -22.24 1.73
CA THR A 16 -5.38 -21.05 1.28
C THR A 16 -5.78 -20.16 2.47
N LEU A 17 -6.23 -20.77 3.58
CA LEU A 17 -6.56 -20.04 4.80
C LEU A 17 -5.33 -19.32 5.40
N LEU A 18 -4.19 -20.00 5.50
CA LEU A 18 -2.95 -19.43 6.02
C LEU A 18 -2.44 -18.25 5.17
N GLN A 19 -2.53 -18.35 3.84
CA GLN A 19 -2.19 -17.26 2.91
C GLN A 19 -3.09 -16.03 3.09
N ASN A 20 -4.38 -16.23 3.43
CA ASN A 20 -5.29 -15.13 3.70
C ASN A 20 -4.99 -14.47 5.04
N ILE A 21 -4.73 -15.27 6.08
CA ILE A 21 -4.39 -14.77 7.41
C ILE A 21 -3.05 -14.03 7.43
N SER A 22 -2.06 -14.47 6.63
CA SER A 22 -0.74 -13.83 6.58
C SER A 22 -0.75 -12.39 6.08
N LYS A 23 -1.79 -11.98 5.35
CA LYS A 23 -1.97 -10.60 4.86
C LYS A 23 -2.37 -9.62 5.98
N ILE A 24 -2.85 -10.13 7.12
CA ILE A 24 -3.50 -9.34 8.16
C ILE A 24 -2.66 -9.37 9.45
N ASP A 25 -1.98 -8.26 9.73
CA ASP A 25 -0.98 -8.22 10.81
C ASP A 25 -1.59 -8.28 12.23
N GLU A 26 -2.80 -7.74 12.44
CA GLU A 26 -3.47 -7.84 13.76
C GLU A 26 -3.91 -9.28 14.08
N ILE A 27 -4.31 -10.08 13.08
CA ILE A 27 -4.67 -11.48 13.33
C ILE A 27 -3.42 -12.28 13.69
N LYS A 28 -2.31 -12.06 12.98
CA LYS A 28 -1.04 -12.75 13.22
C LYS A 28 -0.53 -12.58 14.66
N LYS A 29 -0.66 -11.39 15.24
CA LYS A 29 -0.22 -11.12 16.63
C LYS A 29 -1.10 -11.78 17.69
N ASN A 30 -2.35 -12.03 17.35
CA ASN A 30 -3.37 -12.50 18.27
C ASN A 30 -3.64 -14.02 18.15
N MET A 31 -3.02 -14.70 17.20
CA MET A 31 -3.34 -16.07 16.83
C MET A 31 -2.11 -16.97 16.97
N HIS A 32 -2.28 -18.11 17.63
CA HIS A 32 -1.26 -19.15 17.72
C HIS A 32 -1.53 -20.21 16.66
N PHE A 33 -0.50 -20.59 15.91
CA PHE A 33 -0.59 -21.58 14.84
C PHE A 33 0.03 -22.89 15.30
N ILE A 34 -0.77 -23.96 15.37
CA ILE A 34 -0.31 -25.29 15.75
C ILE A 34 -0.50 -26.23 14.58
N ASN A 35 0.61 -26.82 14.11
CA ASN A 35 0.56 -27.89 13.12
C ASN A 35 0.30 -29.23 13.81
N ILE A 36 -0.73 -29.95 13.39
CA ILE A 36 -1.11 -31.25 13.97
C ILE A 36 -0.56 -32.48 13.23
N ASP A 37 0.33 -32.29 12.25
CA ASP A 37 0.90 -33.38 11.45
C ASP A 37 1.70 -34.37 12.31
N LYS A 38 2.47 -33.86 13.28
CA LYS A 38 3.25 -34.67 14.22
C LYS A 38 2.43 -34.92 15.48
N ARG A 39 1.77 -36.07 15.54
CA ARG A 39 0.94 -36.49 16.68
C ARG A 39 1.39 -37.83 17.27
N VAL A 40 1.42 -37.91 18.59
CA VAL A 40 1.80 -39.10 19.37
C VAL A 40 0.63 -39.48 20.27
N LYS A 41 0.23 -40.75 20.23
CA LYS A 41 -0.79 -41.28 21.13
C LYS A 41 -0.11 -41.79 22.39
N LYS A 42 -0.44 -41.21 23.54
CA LYS A 42 0.07 -41.69 24.83
C LYS A 42 -0.74 -42.90 25.32
N PRO A 43 -0.19 -43.73 26.24
CA PRO A 43 -0.89 -44.88 26.80
C PRO A 43 -2.24 -44.54 27.44
N ASN A 44 -2.45 -43.30 27.87
CA ASN A 44 -3.71 -42.81 28.44
C ASN A 44 -4.83 -42.62 27.40
N GLY A 45 -4.57 -42.83 26.10
CA GLY A 45 -5.53 -42.67 25.02
C GLY A 45 -5.57 -41.27 24.41
N ASP A 46 -5.03 -40.27 25.11
CA ASP A 46 -4.93 -38.89 24.65
C ASP A 46 -3.90 -38.71 23.53
N ILE A 47 -4.22 -37.80 22.61
CA ILE A 47 -3.38 -37.45 21.46
C ILE A 47 -2.60 -36.18 21.80
N PHE A 48 -1.28 -36.25 21.72
CA PHE A 48 -0.38 -35.12 21.89
C PHE A 48 0.18 -34.68 20.54
N VAL A 49 0.30 -33.38 20.34
CA VAL A 49 0.96 -32.77 19.17
C VAL A 49 2.37 -32.37 19.57
N VAL A 50 3.36 -32.81 18.79
CA VAL A 50 4.77 -32.49 18.99
C VAL A 50 5.12 -31.26 18.17
N LEU A 51 5.39 -30.15 18.85
CA LEU A 51 5.85 -28.91 18.25
C LEU A 51 7.30 -29.03 17.77
N GLU A 52 7.75 -28.10 16.91
CA GLU A 52 9.13 -28.12 16.40
C GLU A 52 10.20 -27.93 17.48
N ASN A 53 9.84 -27.26 18.57
CA ASN A 53 10.69 -27.09 19.75
C ASN A 53 10.71 -28.33 20.67
N SER A 54 10.21 -29.48 20.21
CA SER A 54 10.09 -30.73 20.99
C SER A 54 9.15 -30.65 22.20
N GLN A 55 8.34 -29.59 22.32
CA GLN A 55 7.30 -29.52 23.34
C GLN A 55 6.06 -30.29 22.88
N GLU A 56 5.38 -30.93 23.84
CA GLU A 56 4.16 -31.67 23.60
C GLU A 56 2.95 -30.90 24.11
N ILE A 57 1.97 -30.65 23.24
CA ILE A 57 0.68 -30.04 23.60
C ILE A 57 -0.42 -31.09 23.49
N ILE A 58 -1.33 -31.12 24.47
CA ILE A 58 -2.52 -31.98 24.39
C ILE A 58 -3.48 -31.47 23.32
N LEU A 59 -3.89 -32.35 22.41
CA LEU A 59 -4.92 -32.03 21.41
C LEU A 59 -6.29 -32.17 22.05
N PRO A 60 -7.12 -31.11 22.10
CA PRO A 60 -8.47 -31.22 22.62
C PRO A 60 -9.32 -32.18 21.79
N PRO A 61 -10.13 -33.06 22.40
CA PRO A 61 -10.99 -34.02 21.68
C PRO A 61 -12.11 -33.34 20.87
N THR A 62 -12.33 -32.04 21.09
CA THR A 62 -13.24 -31.19 20.32
C THR A 62 -12.75 -30.93 18.90
N VAL A 63 -11.43 -31.03 18.66
CA VAL A 63 -10.81 -30.80 17.34
C VAL A 63 -10.74 -32.11 16.57
N LYS A 64 -11.78 -32.40 15.77
CA LYS A 64 -11.87 -33.63 14.96
C LYS A 64 -11.50 -33.43 13.48
N LYS A 65 -11.59 -32.19 12.98
CA LYS A 65 -11.38 -31.82 11.58
C LYS A 65 -10.39 -30.67 11.49
N VAL A 66 -9.81 -30.49 10.31
CA VAL A 66 -8.84 -29.42 10.03
C VAL A 66 -9.25 -28.74 8.71
N PRO A 67 -9.24 -27.41 8.60
CA PRO A 67 -8.84 -26.41 9.59
C PRO A 67 -9.84 -26.26 10.74
N SER A 68 -9.34 -26.01 11.95
CA SER A 68 -10.16 -25.72 13.14
C SER A 68 -9.57 -24.58 13.95
N LEU A 69 -10.43 -23.66 14.37
CA LEU A 69 -10.10 -22.51 15.20
C LEU A 69 -10.68 -22.69 16.60
N LEU A 70 -9.82 -22.71 17.61
CA LEU A 70 -10.20 -22.75 19.02
C LEU A 70 -10.18 -21.33 19.60
N LEU A 71 -11.33 -20.88 20.08
CA LEU A 71 -11.50 -19.57 20.69
C LEU A 71 -11.37 -19.68 22.21
N LEU A 72 -10.24 -19.24 22.77
CA LEU A 72 -10.03 -19.26 24.22
C LEU A 72 -11.01 -18.34 24.95
N ASN A 73 -11.38 -17.22 24.33
CA ASN A 73 -12.27 -16.22 24.92
C ASN A 73 -13.76 -16.60 24.89
N LYS A 74 -14.16 -17.60 24.10
CA LYS A 74 -15.57 -18.00 23.94
C LYS A 74 -15.79 -19.40 24.47
N ASN A 75 -15.53 -19.62 25.76
CA ASN A 75 -15.74 -20.91 26.43
C ASN A 75 -15.09 -22.11 25.70
N HIS A 76 -13.90 -21.92 25.13
CA HIS A 76 -13.21 -22.96 24.35
C HIS A 76 -14.02 -23.49 23.16
N GLN A 77 -14.87 -22.65 22.56
CA GLN A 77 -15.63 -23.00 21.36
C GLN A 77 -14.68 -23.29 20.19
N VAL A 78 -14.95 -24.40 19.50
CA VAL A 78 -14.23 -24.79 18.28
C VAL A 78 -15.09 -24.45 17.07
N ILE A 79 -14.54 -23.64 16.16
CA ILE A 79 -15.08 -23.38 14.83
C ILE A 79 -14.33 -24.28 13.85
N SER A 80 -15.03 -25.21 13.22
CA SER A 80 -14.45 -26.16 12.26
C SER A 80 -14.81 -25.77 10.84
N GLY A 81 -13.86 -25.86 9.92
CA GLY A 81 -14.11 -25.65 8.48
C GLY A 81 -13.72 -24.26 7.99
N ILE A 82 -13.33 -24.19 6.71
CA ILE A 82 -12.77 -22.97 6.13
C ILE A 82 -13.80 -21.83 6.07
N VAL A 83 -15.04 -22.12 5.66
CA VAL A 83 -16.09 -21.11 5.47
C VAL A 83 -16.45 -20.41 6.78
N ASP A 84 -16.58 -21.18 7.86
CA ASP A 84 -16.94 -20.63 9.16
C ASP A 84 -15.81 -19.82 9.78
N ILE A 85 -14.56 -20.28 9.59
CA ILE A 85 -13.37 -19.54 10.03
C ILE A 85 -13.24 -18.24 9.23
N THR A 86 -13.40 -18.26 7.90
CA THR A 86 -13.32 -17.03 7.10
C THR A 86 -14.41 -16.04 7.49
N LYS A 87 -15.65 -16.51 7.69
CA LYS A 87 -16.76 -15.67 8.14
C LYS A 87 -16.51 -15.04 9.52
N TYR A 88 -15.85 -15.76 10.43
CA TYR A 88 -15.44 -15.22 11.71
C TYR A 88 -14.35 -14.15 11.60
N LEU A 89 -13.46 -14.26 10.61
CA LEU A 89 -12.37 -13.31 10.38
C LEU A 89 -12.79 -12.10 9.52
N GLU A 90 -13.85 -12.20 8.71
CA GLU A 90 -14.38 -11.08 7.92
C GLU A 90 -14.53 -9.75 8.68
N PRO A 91 -15.12 -9.66 9.89
CA PRO A 91 -15.29 -8.38 10.56
C PRO A 91 -13.95 -7.71 10.87
N THR A 92 -12.93 -8.46 11.28
CA THR A 92 -11.61 -7.88 11.54
C THR A 92 -10.97 -7.38 10.25
N THR A 93 -11.11 -8.13 9.15
CA THR A 93 -10.62 -7.70 7.83
C THR A 93 -11.28 -6.39 7.37
N LYS A 94 -12.60 -6.26 7.56
CA LYS A 94 -13.35 -5.05 7.18
C LYS A 94 -12.86 -3.84 7.98
N THR A 95 -12.68 -3.99 9.30
CA THR A 95 -12.17 -2.89 10.12
C THR A 95 -10.77 -2.44 9.72
N GLN A 96 -9.90 -3.36 9.29
CA GLN A 96 -8.59 -3.00 8.79
C GLN A 96 -8.64 -2.30 7.44
N ASN A 97 -9.46 -2.79 6.51
CA ASN A 97 -9.61 -2.17 5.20
C ASN A 97 -10.17 -0.75 5.34
N VAL A 98 -11.11 -0.53 6.26
CA VAL A 98 -11.64 0.79 6.60
C VAL A 98 -10.55 1.71 7.15
N LYS A 99 -9.71 1.23 8.08
CA LYS A 99 -8.54 1.99 8.58
C LYS A 99 -7.54 2.30 7.46
N ALA A 100 -7.21 1.31 6.63
CA ALA A 100 -6.24 1.45 5.54
C ALA A 100 -6.71 2.41 4.44
N THR A 101 -8.03 2.49 4.23
CA THR A 101 -8.65 3.40 3.24
C THR A 101 -9.01 4.76 3.84
N ASN A 102 -8.67 5.08 5.10
CA ASN A 102 -9.12 6.29 5.79
C ASN A 102 -10.65 6.50 5.72
N ASN A 103 -11.41 5.41 5.92
CA ASN A 103 -12.88 5.36 5.77
C ASN A 103 -13.40 5.61 4.35
N ASN A 104 -12.54 5.62 3.34
CA ASN A 104 -12.96 5.96 1.99
C ASN A 104 -13.64 4.79 1.25
N GLY A 105 -13.52 3.54 1.75
CA GLY A 105 -14.37 2.38 1.41
C GLY A 105 -14.23 1.83 -0.02
N GLU A 106 -14.17 2.71 -1.01
CA GLU A 106 -14.01 2.47 -2.42
C GLU A 106 -12.91 3.40 -2.96
N PRO A 107 -12.21 3.01 -4.03
CA PRO A 107 -11.34 3.95 -4.72
C PRO A 107 -12.22 5.10 -5.23
N MET A 108 -12.03 6.31 -4.68
CA MET A 108 -12.62 7.50 -5.28
C MET A 108 -12.19 7.52 -6.75
N ALA A 109 -13.16 7.70 -7.66
CA ALA A 109 -12.85 7.96 -9.06
C ALA A 109 -11.78 9.06 -9.06
N TYR A 110 -10.59 8.73 -9.55
CA TYR A 110 -9.50 9.67 -9.62
C TYR A 110 -9.98 10.88 -10.42
N SER A 111 -10.30 11.97 -9.73
CA SER A 111 -10.03 13.29 -10.28
C SER A 111 -8.52 13.43 -10.16
N ILE A 112 -7.79 12.96 -11.18
CA ILE A 112 -6.48 13.57 -11.48
C ILE A 112 -6.78 15.07 -11.45
N GLY A 113 -6.08 15.78 -10.57
CA GLY A 113 -6.44 17.10 -10.05
C GLY A 113 -7.19 17.98 -11.03
N SER A 114 -8.09 18.81 -10.49
CA SER A 114 -8.98 19.79 -11.13
C SER A 114 -8.30 20.74 -12.15
N SER A 115 -7.64 20.20 -13.18
CA SER A 115 -6.71 20.90 -14.05
C SER A 115 -6.50 20.18 -15.38
N ASN A 116 -7.41 19.33 -15.85
CA ASN A 116 -7.30 18.72 -17.18
C ASN A 116 -8.53 19.08 -18.02
N PHE A 117 -8.58 20.35 -18.44
CA PHE A 117 -9.53 20.95 -19.38
C PHE A 117 -9.41 20.42 -20.83
N ILE A 118 -8.92 19.18 -21.01
CA ILE A 118 -8.71 18.59 -22.33
C ILE A 118 -9.67 17.41 -22.45
N THR A 119 -10.89 17.71 -22.89
CA THR A 119 -11.84 16.70 -23.38
C THR A 119 -11.50 16.39 -24.82
N SER A 120 -11.39 15.10 -25.18
CA SER A 120 -11.22 14.73 -26.59
C SER A 120 -12.40 15.22 -27.42
N ASP A 121 -12.17 15.63 -28.66
CA ASP A 121 -13.18 16.12 -29.63
C ASP A 121 -14.39 15.16 -29.84
N ASN A 122 -14.28 13.92 -29.35
CA ASN A 122 -15.37 12.94 -29.34
C ASN A 122 -16.39 13.12 -28.20
N PHE A 123 -16.17 14.05 -27.27
CA PHE A 123 -17.11 14.40 -26.21
C PHE A 123 -17.47 15.89 -26.30
N SER A 124 -18.70 16.19 -26.70
CA SER A 124 -19.27 17.54 -26.72
C SER A 124 -20.05 17.81 -25.44
N PHE A 125 -20.18 19.09 -25.07
CA PHE A 125 -21.11 19.48 -24.00
C PHE A 125 -22.56 19.26 -24.45
N LEU A 126 -23.44 18.99 -23.49
CA LEU A 126 -24.87 18.73 -23.74
C LEU A 126 -25.60 19.92 -24.36
N ASP A 127 -25.07 21.13 -24.21
CA ASP A 127 -25.61 22.39 -24.74
C ASP A 127 -24.96 22.82 -26.07
N GLN A 128 -24.13 21.98 -26.70
CA GLN A 128 -23.43 22.32 -27.94
C GLN A 128 -24.16 21.79 -29.18
N ASP A 129 -24.53 22.71 -30.08
CA ASP A 129 -25.20 22.38 -31.34
C ASP A 129 -24.24 21.75 -32.36
N ALA A 130 -24.76 20.85 -33.21
CA ALA A 130 -23.99 20.13 -34.22
C ALA A 130 -23.27 21.05 -35.22
N ASP A 131 -23.87 22.19 -35.56
CA ASP A 131 -23.24 23.18 -36.45
C ASP A 131 -21.97 23.77 -35.83
N SER A 132 -21.91 23.88 -34.51
CA SER A 132 -20.74 24.39 -33.78
C SER A 132 -19.57 23.39 -33.75
N LEU A 133 -19.82 22.11 -34.10
CA LEU A 133 -18.80 21.07 -34.22
C LEU A 133 -18.19 20.98 -35.63
N LEU A 134 -18.69 21.76 -36.59
CA LEU A 134 -18.16 21.79 -37.95
C LEU A 134 -16.81 22.51 -38.01
N ALA A 135 -15.87 22.00 -38.81
CA ALA A 135 -14.52 22.57 -38.97
C ALA A 135 -14.47 24.02 -39.52
N LYS A 136 -15.60 24.55 -40.00
CA LYS A 136 -15.74 25.94 -40.46
C LYS A 136 -16.22 26.89 -39.37
N ASN A 137 -16.77 26.36 -38.28
CA ASN A 137 -17.25 27.14 -37.15
C ASN A 137 -16.20 27.15 -36.04
N ASP A 138 -16.16 28.24 -35.28
CA ASP A 138 -15.13 28.50 -34.27
C ASP A 138 -15.32 27.70 -32.97
N GLY A 139 -16.30 26.77 -32.91
CA GLY A 139 -16.63 25.98 -31.71
C GLY A 139 -16.96 26.80 -30.45
N GLY A 140 -17.02 28.13 -30.59
CA GLY A 140 -16.85 29.09 -29.51
C GLY A 140 -15.45 29.03 -28.86
N MET A 141 -15.10 30.06 -28.08
CA MET A 141 -13.93 30.04 -27.17
C MET A 141 -13.99 28.94 -26.07
N ARG A 142 -15.02 28.08 -26.08
CA ARG A 142 -15.32 27.10 -25.02
C ARG A 142 -14.40 25.88 -25.02
N GLN A 143 -13.73 25.56 -26.12
CA GLN A 143 -12.82 24.41 -26.21
C GLN A 143 -11.34 24.81 -26.38
N GLN A 144 -11.01 26.11 -26.39
CA GLN A 144 -9.63 26.59 -26.59
C GLN A 144 -8.82 26.60 -25.30
N HIS A 145 -8.84 25.51 -24.53
CA HIS A 145 -8.18 25.45 -23.24
C HIS A 145 -6.64 25.45 -23.34
N HIS A 146 -6.06 25.18 -24.52
CA HIS A 146 -4.62 25.28 -24.80
C HIS A 146 -4.30 25.68 -26.25
N TYR A 147 -5.29 26.14 -27.02
CA TYR A 147 -5.13 26.48 -28.44
C TYR A 147 -5.25 27.99 -28.64
N ALA A 148 -4.34 28.55 -29.42
CA ALA A 148 -4.36 29.94 -29.83
C ALA A 148 -5.22 30.09 -31.09
N THR A 149 -6.06 31.12 -31.16
CA THR A 149 -6.76 31.45 -32.41
C THR A 149 -5.77 31.90 -33.48
N ILE A 150 -6.18 31.85 -34.75
CA ILE A 150 -5.34 32.31 -35.87
C ILE A 150 -4.90 33.78 -35.76
N ASN A 151 -5.63 34.57 -34.97
CA ASN A 151 -5.35 35.99 -34.72
C ASN A 151 -4.64 36.24 -33.37
N TYR A 152 -4.30 35.19 -32.63
CA TYR A 152 -3.67 35.32 -31.32
C TYR A 152 -2.19 35.68 -31.46
N SER A 153 -1.81 36.82 -30.87
CA SER A 153 -0.43 37.28 -30.76
C SER A 153 -0.05 37.38 -29.29
N GLY A 154 0.63 36.36 -28.75
CA GLY A 154 1.16 36.36 -27.39
C GLY A 154 2.69 36.48 -27.36
N ALA A 155 3.21 37.30 -26.47
CA ALA A 155 4.64 37.34 -26.12
C ALA A 155 4.87 36.50 -24.86
N ILE A 156 5.88 35.63 -24.86
CA ILE A 156 6.22 34.80 -23.70
C ILE A 156 7.14 35.62 -22.80
N ASP A 157 6.73 35.82 -21.54
CA ASP A 157 7.61 36.40 -20.52
C ASP A 157 8.71 35.40 -20.17
N THR A 158 9.87 35.55 -20.80
CA THR A 158 11.07 34.83 -20.36
C THR A 158 11.62 35.52 -19.11
N PRO A 159 12.03 34.77 -18.07
CA PRO A 159 12.69 35.35 -16.92
C PRO A 159 13.93 36.14 -17.34
N PRO A 160 14.29 37.21 -16.62
CA PRO A 160 15.46 38.02 -16.94
C PRO A 160 16.71 37.13 -16.92
N ASP A 161 17.51 37.20 -17.97
CA ASP A 161 18.73 36.41 -18.12
C ASP A 161 19.79 36.93 -17.13
N SER A 162 19.76 36.38 -15.91
CA SER A 162 20.63 36.76 -14.79
C SER A 162 21.92 35.93 -14.75
N TYR A 163 22.25 35.25 -15.85
CA TYR A 163 23.45 34.42 -15.94
C TYR A 163 24.72 35.27 -15.74
N ALA A 164 25.38 35.08 -14.60
CA ALA A 164 26.73 35.55 -14.35
C ALA A 164 27.70 34.39 -14.55
N PRO A 165 28.68 34.48 -15.47
CA PRO A 165 29.63 33.38 -15.70
C PRO A 165 30.52 33.14 -14.47
N ASP A 166 30.70 31.87 -14.09
CA ASP A 166 31.60 31.38 -13.03
C ASP A 166 33.09 31.53 -13.40
N LYS A 167 33.49 32.72 -13.84
CA LYS A 167 34.90 33.08 -13.90
C LYS A 167 35.26 33.61 -12.52
N ILE A 168 36.31 33.04 -11.92
CA ILE A 168 37.01 33.65 -10.79
C ILE A 168 37.21 35.11 -11.18
N GLY A 169 36.57 36.04 -10.46
CA GLY A 169 36.58 37.46 -10.79
C GLY A 169 37.99 38.05 -10.81
N ALA A 170 38.12 39.38 -10.75
CA ALA A 170 39.41 40.07 -10.65
C ALA A 170 40.10 39.82 -9.28
N VAL A 171 40.52 38.58 -9.02
CA VAL A 171 41.27 38.21 -7.83
C VAL A 171 42.73 38.52 -8.11
N SER A 172 43.29 39.50 -7.40
CA SER A 172 44.70 39.84 -7.57
C SER A 172 45.57 38.70 -7.01
N ILE A 173 46.68 38.43 -7.69
CA ILE A 173 47.63 37.38 -7.29
C ILE A 173 48.04 37.52 -5.82
N GLU A 174 48.17 38.76 -5.34
CA GLU A 174 48.52 39.10 -3.94
C GLU A 174 47.52 38.55 -2.91
N GLN A 175 46.22 38.58 -3.21
CA GLN A 175 45.17 38.03 -2.33
C GLN A 175 45.26 36.49 -2.24
N LEU A 176 45.70 35.84 -3.32
CA LEU A 176 45.93 34.39 -3.31
C LEU A 176 47.22 34.03 -2.56
N GLN A 177 48.26 34.86 -2.65
CA GLN A 177 49.51 34.62 -1.92
C GLN A 177 49.33 34.75 -0.40
N THR A 178 48.57 35.76 0.04
CA THR A 178 48.26 35.98 1.46
C THR A 178 47.47 34.83 2.06
N LYS A 179 46.39 34.37 1.38
CA LYS A 179 45.62 33.17 1.81
C LYS A 179 46.49 31.92 1.91
N ARG A 180 47.36 31.67 0.92
CA ARG A 180 48.26 30.51 0.96
C ARG A 180 49.24 30.57 2.13
N ASN A 181 49.77 31.75 2.43
CA ASN A 181 50.70 31.91 3.53
C ASN A 181 50.02 31.77 4.90
N SER A 182 48.76 32.18 5.05
CA SER A 182 47.99 31.95 6.28
C SER A 182 47.71 30.47 6.53
N ASP A 183 47.44 29.69 5.47
CA ASP A 183 47.14 28.26 5.59
C ASP A 183 48.38 27.40 5.93
N ILE A 184 49.58 27.84 5.52
CA ILE A 184 50.84 27.10 5.73
C ILE A 184 51.43 27.33 7.14
N GLY A 185 50.94 28.32 7.89
CA GLY A 185 51.58 28.86 9.09
C GLY A 185 51.21 28.25 10.45
N VAL A 186 50.50 27.12 10.55
CA VAL A 186 50.14 26.54 11.87
C VAL A 186 50.37 25.02 11.91
N LYS A 187 51.56 24.62 12.38
CA LYS A 187 51.77 23.59 13.43
C LYS A 187 53.26 23.30 13.60
N ARG A 188 53.80 23.64 14.78
CA ARG A 188 54.85 22.86 15.46
C ARG A 188 54.78 23.13 16.96
N ASN A 189 54.25 22.12 17.67
CA ASN A 189 54.19 21.84 19.11
C ASN A 189 53.81 22.96 20.07
#